data_AF-A0A961K7A2-F1
#
_entry.id   AF-A0A961K7A2-F1
#
_cell.length_a   1.000
_cell.length_b   1.000
_cell.length_c   1.000
_cell.angle_alpha   90.00
_cell.angle_beta   90.00
_cell.angle_gamma   90.00
#
_symmetry.space_group_name_H-M   'P 1'
#
loop_
_entity.id
_entity.type
_entity.pdbx_description
1 polymer ?
#
loop_
_entity_poly.entity_id
_entity_poly.type
_entity_poly.pdbx_seq_one_letter_code
_entity_poly.pdbx_strand_id
1 'polypeptide(L)' 'YSERQLYEAALERLTREVAAVAGGDEIAAQKQVGDVLTSRAA' A
#
# COMPACT_ATOMS: atom_id res chain seq x y z
N TYR A 1 -20.21 -12.51 6.02
CA TYR A 1 -19.47 -11.27 5.70
C TYR A 1 -20.19 -10.59 4.57
N SER A 2 -20.58 -9.33 4.75
CA SER A 2 -21.09 -8.54 3.63
C SER A 2 -19.93 -8.16 2.70
N GLU A 3 -20.22 -7.90 1.42
CA GLU A 3 -19.23 -7.42 0.43
C GLU A 3 -18.40 -6.24 0.96
N ARG A 4 -19.04 -5.33 1.70
CA ARG A 4 -18.39 -4.19 2.34
C ARG A 4 -17.31 -4.61 3.34
N GLN A 5 -17.59 -5.63 4.16
CA GLN A 5 -16.63 -6.11 5.15
C GLN A 5 -15.41 -6.78 4.50
N LEU A 6 -15.62 -7.48 3.37
CA LEU A 6 -14.52 -8.04 2.59
C LEU A 6 -13.66 -6.94 1.96
N TYR A 7 -14.30 -5.88 1.47
CA TYR A 7 -13.61 -4.73 0.88
C TYR A 7 -12.76 -3.99 1.92
N GLU A 8 -13.33 -3.70 3.09
CA GLU A 8 -12.63 -3.03 4.19
C GLU A 8 -11.47 -3.91 4.72
N ALA A 9 -11.67 -5.21 4.88
CA ALA A 9 -10.61 -6.14 5.31
C ALA A 9 -9.48 -6.27 4.28
N ALA A 10 -9.80 -6.28 2.98
CA ALA A 10 -8.81 -6.33 1.91
C ALA A 10 -7.98 -5.04 1.87
N LEU A 11 -8.63 -3.88 2.04
CA LEU A 11 -7.97 -2.59 2.08
C LEU A 11 -7.00 -2.49 3.27
N GLU A 12 -7.44 -2.93 4.45
CA GLU A 12 -6.63 -2.92 5.67
C GLU A 12 -5.40 -3.85 5.55
N ARG A 13 -5.57 -5.00 4.88
CA ARG A 13 -4.48 -5.93 4.59
C ARG A 13 -3.47 -5.32 3.61
N LEU A 14 -3.93 -4.67 2.54
CA LEU A 14 -3.07 -4.01 1.57
C LEU A 14 -2.20 -2.93 2.23
N THR A 15 -2.79 -2.10 3.10
CA THR A 15 -2.06 -1.06 3.84
C THR A 15 -0.98 -1.66 4.76
N ARG A 16 -1.29 -2.78 5.43
CA ARG A 16 -0.30 -3.48 6.27
C ARG A 16 0.82 -4.12 5.45
N GLU A 17 0.51 -4.72 4.30
CA GLU A 17 1.52 -5.31 3.42
C GLU A 17 2.47 -4.24 2.86
N VAL A 18 1.94 -3.07 2.47
CA VAL A 18 2.75 -1.94 2.01
C VAL A 18 3.62 -1.36 3.14
N ALA A 19 3.07 -1.20 4.36
CA ALA A 19 3.83 -0.73 5.51
C ALA A 19 4.95 -1.71 5.93
N ALA A 20 4.70 -3.02 5.82
CA ALA A 20 5.68 -4.06 6.13
C ALA A 20 6.82 -4.10 5.10
N VAL A 21 6.51 -3.94 3.81
CA VAL A 21 7.52 -3.89 2.73
C VAL A 21 8.41 -2.64 2.84
N ALA A 22 7.87 -1.55 3.38
CA ALA A 22 8.62 -0.32 3.59
C ALA A 22 9.49 -0.27 4.85
N GLY A 23 9.63 -1.38 5.58
CA GLY A 23 10.50 -1.47 6.75
C GLY A 23 10.08 -0.57 7.93
N GLY A 24 8.81 -0.15 7.98
CA GLY A 24 8.30 0.73 9.03
C GLY A 24 8.69 2.20 8.91
N ASP A 25 9.46 2.57 7.89
CA ASP A 25 9.76 3.97 7.56
C ASP A 25 8.77 4.45 6.49
N GLU A 26 7.65 5.01 6.96
CA GLU A 26 6.58 5.52 6.11
C GLU A 26 7.06 6.57 5.09
N ILE A 27 8.12 7.32 5.39
CA ILE A 27 8.68 8.34 4.49
C ILE A 27 9.44 7.67 3.35
N ALA A 28 10.23 6.64 3.65
CA ALA A 28 10.88 5.83 2.62
C ALA A 28 9.86 5.08 1.75
N ALA A 29 8.78 4.57 2.37
CA ALA A 29 7.64 3.93 1.70
C ALA A 29 7.03 4.83 0.63
N GLN A 30 6.65 6.04 1.03
CA GLN A 30 5.99 7.00 0.15
C GLN A 30 6.88 7.37 -1.03
N LYS A 31 8.18 7.55 -0.80
CA LYS A 31 9.15 7.86 -1.85
C LYS A 31 9.26 6.73 -2.87
N GLN A 32 9.34 5.48 -2.40
CA GLN A 32 9.46 4.29 -3.26
C GLN A 32 8.18 4.05 -4.08
N VAL A 33 7.00 4.25 -3.49
CA VAL A 33 5.73 4.18 -4.21
C VAL A 33 5.63 5.29 -5.27
N GLY A 34 6.07 6.51 -4.93
CA GLY A 34 6.17 7.63 -5.89
C GLY A 34 7.04 7.29 -7.09
N ASP A 35 8.25 6.77 -6.85
CA ASP A 35 9.19 6.39 -7.91
C ASP A 35 8.62 5.30 -8.83
N VAL A 36 7.92 4.29 -8.28
CA VAL A 36 7.27 3.23 -9.08
C VAL A 36 6.11 3.78 -9.92
N LEU A 37 5.31 4.69 -9.38
CA LEU A 37 4.21 5.32 -10.10
C LEU A 37 4.71 6.21 -11.24
N THR A 38 5.78 6.98 -11.02
CA THR A 38 6.42 7.80 -12.06
C THR A 38 7.06 6.93 -13.15
N SER A 39 7.71 5.83 -12.77
CA SER A 39 8.30 4.86 -13.72
C SER A 39 7.27 4.16 -14.60
N ARG A 40 6.08 3.85 -14.06
CA ARG A 40 4.96 3.26 -14.82
C ARG A 40 4.22 4.25 -15.72
N ALA A 41 4.38 5.55 -15.49
CA ALA A 41 3.73 6.60 -16.27
C ALA A 41 4.56 7.07 -17.47
N ALA A 42 5.80 6.59 -17.61
CA ALA A 42 6.68 6.79 -18.77
C ALA A 42 6.48 5.70 -19.82
#